data_AF-A0A3M7NA47-F1
#
_entry.id   AF-A0A3M7NA47-F1
#
_cell.length_a   1.000
_cell.length_b   1.000
_cell.length_c   1.000
_cell.angle_alpha   90.00
_cell.angle_beta   90.00
_cell.angle_gamma   90.00
#
_symmetry.space_group_name_H-M   'P 1'
#
loop_
_entity.id
_entity.type
_entity.pdbx_description
1 polymer ?
#
loop_
_entity_poly.entity_id
_entity_poly.type
_entity_poly.pdbx_seq_one_letter_code
_entity_poly.pdbx_strand_id
1 'polypeptide(L)'
;MAQSPSTFLLPPSHHSALSDHPGDEVTTIERLISYLVAAKRSLTCIHNVHHANSVIREARVTLESTAALIARTRYLRRSLLSQLSIITTIQLQLQGSAEAVALDFSNALNDLDAADKRLQDCVDVLQRTKIEDAFKRPPDPAAAEDPGAAARTKNTLHDFVEEQPVEDLRTAMRTVIDEVQDDQRDIDRCLDSLRDDLHAIKALLAEKPPALSATDSEMGQPNVARMLHTLEDHAHEMAAGLESLVMHFDHCVAAVKHTEGAGDAVIKTIKEGHLPEDVADASISGPAQPINEAERLELLHILAEDADQVDDQAVEIQDRDASMEAQLDKILQWSRHCDLAYADVAQAFRRLDAIGARLTNYVADSARHTSRWAQARAKLEDGVAGMHELCDTYNNFLNAYDRLIVEAARRRATRKQMERIIDDAHAKLDQLYNQDLTERDLFRSEQGDFLPSDIWHGLNSLPPQFAFSRADGVTDDSIPDLPRRTVDDALKRLKAGMAQTQSAR
;
A
#
# COMPACT_ATOMS: atom_id res chain seq x y z
N MET A 1 41.37 -30.26 33.75
CA MET A 1 41.78 -31.33 32.82
C MET A 1 42.33 -30.63 31.59
N ALA A 2 43.57 -30.12 31.52
CA ALA A 2 44.90 -30.63 31.87
C ALA A 2 45.25 -31.94 31.14
N GLN A 3 46.40 -31.90 30.43
CA GLN A 3 47.08 -32.92 29.59
C GLN A 3 46.70 -32.79 28.10
N SER A 4 47.59 -32.51 27.14
CA SER A 4 48.98 -32.93 26.96
C SER A 4 49.77 -32.00 25.99
N PRO A 5 51.11 -32.13 25.91
CA PRO A 5 52.04 -31.06 25.55
C PRO A 5 52.59 -31.19 24.11
N SER A 6 52.97 -30.04 23.51
CA SER A 6 53.75 -30.01 22.28
C SER A 6 55.23 -29.75 22.61
N THR A 7 55.93 -30.87 22.72
CA THR A 7 57.30 -31.17 22.27
C THR A 7 58.21 -29.99 21.92
N PHE A 8 59.18 -29.74 22.80
CA PHE A 8 60.45 -29.07 22.50
C PHE A 8 61.18 -29.84 21.38
N LEU A 9 61.42 -29.18 20.25
CA LEU A 9 62.39 -29.62 19.24
C LEU A 9 63.73 -28.93 19.53
N LEU A 10 64.67 -29.72 20.03
CA LEU A 10 66.11 -29.39 19.98
C LEU A 10 66.55 -29.17 18.52
N PRO A 11 67.41 -28.18 18.25
CA PRO A 11 68.35 -28.28 17.14
C PRO A 11 69.60 -29.09 17.57
N PRO A 12 70.29 -29.73 16.61
CA PRO A 12 71.28 -30.77 16.88
C PRO A 12 72.61 -30.18 17.38
N SER A 13 73.22 -30.89 18.33
CA SER A 13 74.61 -30.73 18.73
C SER A 13 75.51 -31.18 17.57
N HIS A 14 76.10 -30.23 16.84
CA HIS A 14 77.23 -30.50 15.96
C HIS A 14 78.53 -30.09 16.67
N HIS A 15 79.25 -31.11 17.11
CA HIS A 15 80.69 -31.25 17.15
C HIS A 15 81.55 -29.98 17.17
N SER A 16 82.19 -29.74 18.31
CA SER A 16 83.52 -29.13 18.38
C SER A 16 84.49 -29.92 17.49
N ALA A 17 84.77 -29.37 16.32
CA ALA A 17 85.97 -29.62 15.57
C ALA A 17 86.65 -28.25 15.41
N LEU A 18 87.84 -28.12 15.98
CA LEU A 18 88.76 -27.03 15.64
C LEU A 18 88.99 -27.07 14.13
N SER A 19 88.33 -26.18 13.41
CA SER A 19 88.65 -25.85 12.03
C SER A 19 89.55 -24.63 12.06
N ASP A 20 90.83 -24.90 11.81
CA ASP A 20 91.80 -24.08 11.09
C ASP A 20 91.30 -22.72 10.62
N HIS A 21 92.03 -21.66 11.02
CA HIS A 21 92.04 -20.37 10.35
C HIS A 21 92.16 -20.55 8.83
N PRO A 22 91.15 -20.19 8.02
CA PRO A 22 91.41 -19.83 6.65
C PRO A 22 91.97 -18.41 6.67
N GLY A 23 93.09 -18.20 5.98
CA GLY A 23 93.81 -16.93 6.00
C GLY A 23 92.93 -15.74 5.61
N ASP A 24 93.00 -14.70 6.43
CA ASP A 24 93.15 -13.29 6.05
C ASP A 24 92.85 -13.00 4.55
N GLU A 25 91.57 -13.05 4.17
CA GLU A 25 91.11 -12.40 2.95
C GLU A 25 91.16 -10.91 3.21
N VAL A 26 92.33 -10.31 3.00
CA VAL A 26 92.49 -8.85 2.96
C VAL A 26 91.47 -8.33 1.95
N THR A 27 90.45 -7.63 2.45
CA THR A 27 89.41 -6.99 1.65
C THR A 27 90.12 -6.09 0.63
N THR A 28 90.13 -6.53 -0.63
CA THR A 28 90.83 -5.82 -1.70
C THR A 28 90.10 -4.52 -2.02
N ILE A 29 90.82 -3.54 -2.55
CA ILE A 29 90.27 -2.24 -2.97
C ILE A 29 89.07 -2.43 -3.92
N GLU A 30 89.12 -3.43 -4.80
CA GLU A 30 88.02 -3.80 -5.71
C GLU A 30 86.77 -4.29 -4.98
N ARG A 31 86.93 -5.08 -3.90
CA ARG A 31 85.80 -5.52 -3.05
C ARG A 31 85.18 -4.36 -2.29
N LEU A 32 85.99 -3.45 -1.74
CA LEU A 32 85.49 -2.23 -1.09
C LEU A 32 84.70 -1.33 -2.05
N ILE A 33 85.17 -1.19 -3.29
CA ILE A 33 84.42 -0.48 -4.34
C ILE A 33 83.08 -1.18 -4.61
N SER A 34 83.06 -2.52 -4.69
CA SER A 34 81.81 -3.26 -4.89
C SER A 34 80.82 -3.10 -3.74
N TYR A 35 81.28 -3.14 -2.48
CA TYR A 35 80.45 -2.92 -1.29
C TYR A 35 79.89 -1.49 -1.25
N LEU A 36 80.71 -0.47 -1.54
CA LEU A 36 80.25 0.92 -1.63
C LEU A 36 79.14 1.11 -2.68
N VAL A 37 79.28 0.45 -3.83
CA VAL A 37 78.30 0.55 -4.93
C VAL A 37 77.02 -0.20 -4.60
N ALA A 38 77.11 -1.37 -3.97
CA ALA A 38 75.96 -2.14 -3.50
C ALA A 38 75.20 -1.39 -2.40
N ALA A 39 75.91 -0.87 -1.39
CA ALA A 39 75.36 -0.02 -0.33
C ALA A 39 74.67 1.23 -0.88
N LYS A 40 75.26 1.84 -1.91
CA LYS A 40 74.63 3.00 -2.54
C LYS A 40 73.39 2.64 -3.36
N ARG A 41 73.39 1.49 -4.04
CA ARG A 41 72.21 1.01 -4.76
C ARG A 41 71.07 0.71 -3.79
N SER A 42 71.34 0.04 -2.66
CA SER A 42 70.34 -0.26 -1.64
C SER A 42 69.79 0.99 -0.94
N LEU A 43 70.58 2.08 -0.84
CA LEU A 43 70.08 3.39 -0.37
C LEU A 43 68.94 3.98 -1.22
N THR A 44 68.70 3.49 -2.44
CA THR A 44 67.52 3.90 -3.22
C THR A 44 66.19 3.54 -2.52
N CYS A 45 66.20 2.60 -1.57
CA CYS A 45 65.08 2.27 -0.66
C CYS A 45 64.58 3.46 0.18
N ILE A 46 65.31 4.58 0.24
CA ILE A 46 64.83 5.84 0.81
C ILE A 46 63.48 6.29 0.23
N HIS A 47 63.24 6.01 -1.06
CA HIS A 47 61.97 6.32 -1.73
C HIS A 47 60.83 5.48 -1.16
N ASN A 48 61.07 4.20 -0.86
CA ASN A 48 60.10 3.29 -0.27
C ASN A 48 59.73 3.77 1.15
N VAL A 49 60.68 4.24 1.95
CA VAL A 49 60.40 4.79 3.29
C VAL A 49 59.61 6.10 3.22
N HIS A 50 59.91 6.97 2.25
CA HIS A 50 59.11 8.17 2.01
C HIS A 50 57.68 7.82 1.55
N HIS A 51 57.55 6.79 0.71
CA HIS A 51 56.28 6.27 0.24
C HIS A 51 55.46 5.68 1.40
N ALA A 52 56.05 4.83 2.25
CA ALA A 52 55.44 4.29 3.47
C ALA A 52 54.86 5.38 4.40
N ASN A 53 55.58 6.49 4.59
CA ASN A 53 55.07 7.64 5.35
C ASN A 53 53.85 8.30 4.70
N SER A 54 53.82 8.36 3.36
CA SER A 54 52.69 8.87 2.60
C SER A 54 51.48 7.94 2.74
N VAL A 55 51.71 6.62 2.65
CA VAL A 55 50.70 5.57 2.86
C VAL A 55 50.06 5.66 4.25
N ILE A 56 50.84 5.80 5.32
CA ILE A 56 50.31 5.97 6.69
C ILE A 56 49.46 7.23 6.79
N ARG A 57 49.93 8.35 6.23
CA ARG A 57 49.19 9.62 6.28
C ARG A 57 47.85 9.49 5.59
N GLU A 58 47.82 8.90 4.40
CA GLU A 58 46.59 8.67 3.64
C GLU A 58 45.65 7.70 4.36
N ALA A 59 46.18 6.61 4.91
CA ALA A 59 45.42 5.66 5.71
C ALA A 59 44.76 6.34 6.92
N ARG A 60 45.49 7.15 7.70
CA ARG A 60 44.96 7.89 8.86
C ARG A 60 43.83 8.84 8.46
N VAL A 61 44.07 9.69 7.46
CA VAL A 61 43.05 10.65 6.99
C VAL A 61 41.79 9.93 6.53
N THR A 62 41.93 8.85 5.75
CA THR A 62 40.81 8.05 5.27
C THR A 62 40.05 7.38 6.41
N LEU A 63 40.75 6.83 7.40
CA LEU A 63 40.12 6.17 8.54
C LEU A 63 39.37 7.16 9.44
N GLU A 64 39.93 8.34 9.68
CA GLU A 64 39.29 9.41 10.45
C GLU A 64 38.00 9.90 9.77
N SER A 65 38.07 10.18 8.46
CA SER A 65 36.88 10.61 7.70
C SER A 65 35.82 9.51 7.64
N THR A 66 36.23 8.25 7.44
CA THR A 66 35.33 7.10 7.40
C THR A 66 34.67 6.83 8.75
N ALA A 67 35.41 6.94 9.86
CA ALA A 67 34.86 6.78 11.21
C ALA A 67 33.77 7.82 11.49
N ALA A 68 34.00 9.09 11.11
CA ALA A 68 32.99 10.14 11.22
C ALA A 68 31.76 9.86 10.33
N LEU A 69 31.97 9.38 9.10
CA LEU A 69 30.90 9.01 8.18
C LEU A 69 30.04 7.89 8.74
N ILE A 70 30.65 6.82 9.26
CA ILE A 70 29.94 5.69 9.86
C ILE A 70 29.08 6.13 11.04
N ALA A 71 29.60 7.01 11.91
CA ALA A 71 28.83 7.54 13.03
C ALA A 71 27.59 8.30 12.54
N ARG A 72 27.74 9.14 11.50
CA ARG A 72 26.62 9.85 10.84
C ARG A 72 25.63 8.88 10.22
N THR A 73 26.09 7.88 9.47
CA THR A 73 25.24 6.85 8.85
C THR A 73 24.43 6.09 9.89
N ARG A 74 25.05 5.68 11.00
CA ARG A 74 24.36 4.96 12.09
C ARG A 74 23.32 5.83 12.78
N TYR A 75 23.67 7.07 13.10
CA TYR A 75 22.73 8.03 13.69
C TYR A 75 21.52 8.25 12.78
N LEU A 76 21.76 8.56 11.51
CA LEU A 76 20.71 8.83 10.53
C LEU A 76 19.83 7.59 10.31
N ARG A 77 20.42 6.40 10.13
CA ARG A 77 19.68 5.15 9.98
C ARG A 77 18.78 4.87 11.19
N ARG A 78 19.27 5.03 12.42
CA ARG A 78 18.47 4.82 13.64
C ARG A 78 17.29 5.79 13.70
N SER A 79 17.53 7.06 13.38
CA SER A 79 16.48 8.07 13.31
C SER A 79 15.44 7.72 12.24
N LEU A 80 15.88 7.34 11.03
CA LEU A 80 14.99 6.94 9.94
C LEU A 80 14.15 5.72 10.27
N LEU A 81 14.72 4.69 10.91
CA LEU A 81 13.96 3.52 11.36
C LEU A 81 12.88 3.88 12.38
N SER A 82 13.18 4.80 13.30
CA SER A 82 12.19 5.33 14.25
C SER A 82 11.06 6.06 13.55
N GLN A 83 11.37 6.92 12.58
CA GLN A 83 10.36 7.66 11.82
C GLN A 83 9.56 6.74 10.90
N LEU A 84 10.21 5.77 10.26
CA LEU A 84 9.55 4.75 9.43
C LEU A 84 8.52 3.96 10.25
N SER A 85 8.84 3.65 11.51
CA SER A 85 7.88 3.00 12.42
C SER A 85 6.64 3.86 12.64
N ILE A 86 6.81 5.16 12.87
CA ILE A 86 5.69 6.09 13.09
C ILE A 86 4.82 6.18 11.83
N ILE A 87 5.42 6.37 10.66
CA ILE A 87 4.66 6.47 9.40
C ILE A 87 3.98 5.14 9.06
N THR A 88 4.60 4.00 9.36
CA THR A 88 3.97 2.69 9.19
C THR A 88 2.73 2.56 10.10
N THR A 89 2.80 3.05 11.34
CA THR A 89 1.62 3.10 12.23
C THR A 89 0.52 3.98 11.63
N ILE A 90 0.86 5.15 11.10
CA ILE A 90 -0.11 6.03 10.44
C ILE A 90 -0.73 5.34 9.22
N GLN A 91 0.09 4.70 8.38
CA GLN A 91 -0.37 3.95 7.21
C GLN A 91 -1.37 2.85 7.60
N LEU A 92 -1.09 2.10 8.67
CA LEU A 92 -2.00 1.07 9.18
C LEU A 92 -3.33 1.68 9.68
N GLN A 93 -3.28 2.84 10.34
CA GLN A 93 -4.48 3.53 10.80
C GLN A 93 -5.32 4.06 9.65
N LEU A 94 -4.70 4.66 8.63
CA LEU A 94 -5.39 5.14 7.43
C LEU A 94 -6.02 3.98 6.67
N GLN A 95 -5.30 2.86 6.54
CA GLN A 95 -5.83 1.64 5.93
C GLN A 95 -7.01 1.08 6.73
N GLY A 96 -6.90 0.99 8.06
CA GLY A 96 -8.01 0.55 8.90
C GLY A 96 -9.24 1.45 8.80
N SER A 97 -9.05 2.76 8.62
CA SER A 97 -10.16 3.69 8.38
C SER A 97 -10.84 3.46 7.02
N ALA A 98 -10.07 3.20 5.96
CA ALA A 98 -10.63 2.89 4.64
C ALA A 98 -11.36 1.54 4.63
N GLU A 99 -10.79 0.50 5.27
CA GLU A 99 -11.42 -0.81 5.42
C GLU A 99 -12.73 -0.74 6.20
N ALA A 100 -12.80 0.09 7.25
CA ALA A 100 -14.02 0.32 8.00
C ALA A 100 -15.13 0.96 7.14
N VAL A 101 -14.78 1.94 6.30
CA VAL A 101 -15.71 2.54 5.34
C VAL A 101 -16.18 1.51 4.31
N ALA A 102 -15.28 0.71 3.75
CA ALA A 102 -15.62 -0.33 2.78
C ALA A 102 -16.57 -1.39 3.35
N LEU A 103 -16.36 -1.79 4.61
CA LEU A 103 -17.25 -2.72 5.32
C LEU A 103 -18.65 -2.10 5.54
N ASP A 104 -18.69 -0.85 5.98
CA ASP A 104 -19.95 -0.14 6.20
C ASP A 104 -20.72 0.09 4.89
N PHE A 105 -20.01 0.39 3.80
CA PHE A 105 -20.58 0.48 2.45
C PHE A 105 -21.18 -0.85 1.98
N SER A 106 -20.49 -1.96 2.21
CA SER A 106 -21.02 -3.30 1.90
C SER A 106 -22.33 -3.58 2.66
N ASN A 107 -22.40 -3.18 3.94
CA ASN A 107 -23.64 -3.32 4.73
C ASN A 107 -24.78 -2.45 4.16
N ALA A 108 -24.49 -1.19 3.83
CA ALA A 108 -25.48 -0.28 3.23
C ALA A 108 -25.98 -0.79 1.86
N LEU A 109 -25.11 -1.39 1.05
CA LEU A 109 -25.50 -2.03 -0.21
C LEU A 109 -26.46 -3.21 0.03
N ASN A 110 -26.20 -4.06 1.02
CA ASN A 110 -27.11 -5.16 1.35
C ASN A 110 -28.50 -4.66 1.78
N ASP A 111 -28.56 -3.56 2.54
CA ASP A 111 -29.81 -2.94 2.95
C ASP A 111 -30.56 -2.33 1.75
N LEU A 112 -29.84 -1.70 0.83
CA LEU A 112 -30.40 -1.17 -0.43
C LEU A 112 -30.93 -2.28 -1.34
N ASP A 113 -30.16 -3.35 -1.56
CA ASP A 113 -30.56 -4.50 -2.37
C ASP A 113 -31.80 -5.18 -1.77
N ALA A 114 -31.87 -5.28 -0.44
CA ALA A 114 -33.05 -5.80 0.25
C ALA A 114 -34.28 -4.92 0.05
N ALA A 115 -34.12 -3.59 0.08
CA ALA A 115 -35.19 -2.63 -0.17
C ALA A 115 -35.66 -2.64 -1.64
N ASP A 116 -34.73 -2.65 -2.60
CA ASP A 116 -35.06 -2.71 -4.04
C ASP A 116 -35.77 -4.03 -4.38
N LYS A 117 -35.32 -5.15 -3.80
CA LYS A 117 -36.01 -6.43 -3.96
C LYS A 117 -37.46 -6.39 -3.46
N ARG A 118 -37.71 -5.79 -2.29
CA ARG A 118 -39.07 -5.64 -1.77
C ARG A 118 -39.92 -4.75 -2.67
N LEU A 119 -39.35 -3.68 -3.20
CA LEU A 119 -40.04 -2.79 -4.14
C LEU A 119 -40.38 -3.51 -5.43
N GLN A 120 -39.44 -4.29 -5.98
CA GLN A 120 -39.67 -5.11 -7.15
C GLN A 120 -40.76 -6.16 -6.90
N ASP A 121 -40.76 -6.82 -5.73
CA ASP A 121 -41.82 -7.76 -5.36
C ASP A 121 -43.20 -7.07 -5.28
N CYS A 122 -43.26 -5.83 -4.76
CA CYS A 122 -44.50 -5.04 -4.71
C CYS A 122 -45.00 -4.65 -6.11
N VAL A 123 -44.09 -4.23 -7.00
CA VAL A 123 -44.38 -3.90 -8.40
C VAL A 123 -44.84 -5.15 -9.17
N ASP A 124 -44.19 -6.29 -8.97
CA ASP A 124 -44.57 -7.59 -9.55
C ASP A 124 -46.00 -7.99 -9.16
N VAL A 125 -46.40 -7.77 -7.91
CA VAL A 125 -47.77 -8.03 -7.43
C VAL A 125 -48.77 -7.13 -8.14
N LEU A 126 -48.45 -5.84 -8.32
CA LEU A 126 -49.30 -4.90 -9.07
C LEU A 126 -49.47 -5.31 -10.54
N GLN A 127 -48.40 -5.78 -11.19
CA GLN A 127 -48.43 -6.25 -12.58
C GLN A 127 -49.23 -7.55 -12.74
N ARG A 128 -49.16 -8.46 -11.76
CA ARG A 128 -49.93 -9.71 -11.78
C ARG A 128 -51.41 -9.51 -11.44
N THR A 129 -51.76 -8.42 -10.77
CA THR A 129 -53.14 -8.15 -10.35
C THR A 129 -53.93 -7.52 -11.50
N LYS A 130 -54.75 -8.34 -12.15
CA LYS A 130 -55.64 -7.92 -13.25
C LYS A 130 -56.84 -7.12 -12.73
N ILE A 131 -57.24 -6.13 -13.50
CA ILE A 131 -58.46 -5.36 -13.24
C ILE A 131 -59.66 -6.16 -13.71
N GLU A 132 -60.72 -6.20 -12.89
CA GLU A 132 -61.98 -6.86 -13.25
C GLU A 132 -62.64 -6.14 -14.42
N ASP A 133 -63.19 -6.91 -15.37
CA ASP A 133 -63.77 -6.37 -16.59
C ASP A 133 -64.91 -5.39 -16.34
N ALA A 134 -65.63 -5.54 -15.23
CA ALA A 134 -66.73 -4.66 -14.84
C ALA A 134 -66.27 -3.24 -14.42
N PHE A 135 -64.98 -3.05 -14.09
CA PHE A 135 -64.39 -1.74 -13.82
C PHE A 135 -63.70 -1.12 -15.04
N LYS A 136 -63.55 -1.87 -16.13
CA LYS A 136 -63.00 -1.33 -17.38
C LYS A 136 -64.04 -0.41 -18.02
N ARG A 137 -63.63 0.79 -18.41
CA ARG A 137 -64.51 1.73 -19.10
C ARG A 137 -64.96 1.11 -20.44
N PRO A 138 -66.25 1.17 -20.81
CA PRO A 138 -66.66 0.80 -22.15
C PRO A 138 -65.91 1.67 -23.18
N PRO A 139 -65.52 1.12 -24.34
CA PRO A 139 -64.82 1.88 -25.36
C PRO A 139 -65.69 3.05 -25.81
N ASP A 140 -65.15 4.27 -25.78
CA ASP A 140 -65.81 5.43 -26.37
C ASP A 140 -66.08 5.13 -27.86
N PRO A 141 -67.33 5.29 -28.34
CA PRO A 141 -67.66 4.99 -29.74
C PRO A 141 -66.92 5.88 -30.74
N ALA A 142 -66.36 7.02 -30.29
CA ALA A 142 -65.53 7.93 -31.09
C ALA A 142 -64.05 7.50 -31.17
N ALA A 143 -63.58 6.58 -30.32
CA ALA A 143 -62.21 6.08 -30.33
C ALA A 143 -61.99 4.89 -31.28
N ALA A 144 -63.05 4.43 -31.95
CA ALA A 144 -63.00 3.32 -32.91
C ALA A 144 -62.30 3.68 -34.23
N GLU A 145 -62.03 4.97 -34.49
CA GLU A 145 -61.39 5.44 -35.72
C GLU A 145 -59.87 5.53 -35.63
N ASP A 146 -59.29 5.42 -34.43
CA ASP A 146 -57.84 5.54 -34.22
C ASP A 146 -57.25 4.17 -33.81
N PRO A 147 -56.50 3.47 -34.71
CA PRO A 147 -55.97 2.13 -34.43
C PRO A 147 -55.02 2.07 -33.23
N GLY A 148 -54.54 3.23 -32.74
CA GLY A 148 -53.75 3.36 -31.51
C GLY A 148 -54.57 3.50 -30.22
N ALA A 149 -55.88 3.77 -30.27
CA ALA A 149 -56.70 4.01 -29.08
C ALA A 149 -57.11 2.73 -28.34
N ALA A 150 -57.24 1.60 -29.06
CA ALA A 150 -57.44 0.27 -28.47
C ALA A 150 -56.24 -0.19 -27.61
N ALA A 151 -55.05 0.39 -27.82
CA ALA A 151 -53.81 0.01 -27.15
C ALA A 151 -53.65 0.60 -25.73
N ARG A 152 -54.51 1.53 -25.30
CA ARG A 152 -54.47 2.13 -23.94
C ARG A 152 -55.51 1.52 -22.99
N THR A 153 -55.87 0.25 -23.17
CA THR A 153 -56.69 -0.46 -22.20
C THR A 153 -55.83 -0.79 -20.97
N LYS A 154 -56.08 -0.10 -19.86
CA LYS A 154 -55.46 -0.40 -18.57
C LYS A 154 -55.98 -1.75 -18.10
N ASN A 155 -55.09 -2.75 -18.05
CA ASN A 155 -55.42 -4.16 -17.81
C ASN A 155 -54.95 -4.65 -16.43
N THR A 156 -53.91 -4.03 -15.90
CA THR A 156 -53.32 -4.36 -14.60
C THR A 156 -53.30 -3.13 -13.70
N LEU A 157 -53.24 -3.35 -12.38
CA LEU A 157 -53.14 -2.23 -11.44
C LEU A 157 -51.89 -1.39 -11.67
N HIS A 158 -50.82 -1.99 -12.17
CA HIS A 158 -49.58 -1.31 -12.55
C HIS A 158 -49.82 -0.19 -13.59
N ASP A 159 -50.77 -0.34 -14.51
CA ASP A 159 -51.06 0.68 -15.55
C ASP A 159 -51.65 2.00 -14.99
N PHE A 160 -51.97 2.03 -13.70
CA PHE A 160 -52.40 3.22 -12.97
C PHE A 160 -51.31 3.85 -12.10
N VAL A 161 -50.15 3.20 -12.00
CA VAL A 161 -49.03 3.65 -11.19
C VAL A 161 -47.99 4.31 -12.10
N GLU A 162 -47.40 5.41 -11.64
CA GLU A 162 -46.31 6.08 -12.33
C GLU A 162 -44.99 5.38 -12.02
N GLU A 163 -44.26 4.95 -13.07
CA GLU A 163 -42.97 4.24 -12.93
C GLU A 163 -41.79 5.20 -12.73
N GLN A 164 -41.95 6.49 -13.07
CA GLN A 164 -40.91 7.52 -12.97
C GLN A 164 -40.26 7.61 -11.58
N PRO A 165 -41.00 7.64 -10.45
CA PRO A 165 -40.39 7.73 -9.13
C PRO A 165 -39.47 6.54 -8.78
N VAL A 166 -39.77 5.34 -9.30
CA VAL A 166 -38.94 4.14 -9.08
C VAL A 166 -37.63 4.26 -9.86
N GLU A 167 -37.71 4.67 -11.13
CA GLU A 167 -36.54 4.81 -12.00
C GLU A 167 -35.66 5.99 -11.61
N ASP A 168 -36.24 7.11 -11.17
CA ASP A 168 -35.52 8.26 -10.63
C ASP A 168 -34.74 7.87 -9.37
N LEU A 169 -35.37 7.11 -8.47
CA LEU A 169 -34.74 6.63 -7.25
C LEU A 169 -33.59 5.66 -7.54
N ARG A 170 -33.82 4.67 -8.43
CA ARG A 170 -32.77 3.73 -8.86
C ARG A 170 -31.60 4.42 -9.53
N THR A 171 -31.86 5.42 -10.38
CA THR A 171 -30.82 6.19 -11.05
C THR A 171 -30.03 7.02 -10.05
N ALA A 172 -30.70 7.68 -9.11
CA ALA A 172 -30.05 8.44 -8.04
C ALA A 172 -29.15 7.54 -7.17
N MET A 173 -29.64 6.35 -6.77
CA MET A 173 -28.85 5.40 -5.99
C MET A 173 -27.64 4.87 -6.76
N ARG A 174 -27.79 4.59 -8.06
CA ARG A 174 -26.67 4.19 -8.92
C ARG A 174 -25.59 5.27 -8.96
N THR A 175 -25.97 6.53 -9.13
CA THR A 175 -25.00 7.65 -9.12
C THR A 175 -24.24 7.74 -7.79
N VAL A 176 -24.94 7.58 -6.66
CA VAL A 176 -24.27 7.59 -5.34
C VAL A 176 -23.32 6.40 -5.17
N ILE A 177 -23.70 5.21 -5.65
CA ILE A 177 -22.83 4.01 -5.63
C ILE A 177 -21.58 4.24 -6.47
N ASP A 178 -21.72 4.79 -7.68
CA ASP A 178 -20.60 5.08 -8.57
C ASP A 178 -19.64 6.10 -7.94
N GLU A 179 -20.17 7.17 -7.34
CA GLU A 179 -19.39 8.18 -6.59
C GLU A 179 -18.57 7.56 -5.45
N VAL A 180 -19.17 6.67 -4.64
CA VAL A 180 -18.49 5.99 -3.53
C VAL A 180 -17.42 5.03 -4.03
N GLN A 181 -17.69 4.28 -5.11
CA GLN A 181 -16.72 3.36 -5.68
C GLN A 181 -15.51 4.08 -6.27
N ASP A 182 -15.71 5.22 -6.94
CA ASP A 182 -14.61 6.04 -7.45
C ASP A 182 -13.75 6.61 -6.32
N ASP A 183 -14.40 7.12 -5.27
CA ASP A 183 -13.71 7.59 -4.07
C ASP A 183 -12.94 6.47 -3.34
N GLN A 184 -13.47 5.25 -3.30
CA GLN A 184 -12.77 4.08 -2.76
C GLN A 184 -11.52 3.74 -3.59
N ARG A 185 -11.63 3.73 -4.92
CA ARG A 185 -10.48 3.49 -5.81
C ARG A 185 -9.39 4.55 -5.62
N ASP A 186 -9.79 5.81 -5.42
CA ASP A 186 -8.84 6.91 -5.22
C ASP A 186 -8.09 6.79 -3.88
N ILE A 187 -8.79 6.45 -2.78
CA ILE A 187 -8.11 6.25 -1.49
C ILE A 187 -7.22 5.01 -1.50
N ASP A 188 -7.63 3.91 -2.14
CA ASP A 188 -6.83 2.69 -2.25
C ASP A 188 -5.52 2.95 -3.02
N ARG A 189 -5.59 3.67 -4.15
CA ARG A 189 -4.38 4.09 -4.90
C ARG A 189 -3.43 4.94 -4.05
N CYS A 190 -3.98 5.85 -3.24
CA CYS A 190 -3.17 6.69 -2.35
C CYS A 190 -2.47 5.87 -1.27
N LEU A 191 -3.18 4.91 -0.67
CA LEU A 191 -2.64 4.02 0.36
C LEU A 191 -1.59 3.06 -0.20
N ASP A 192 -1.80 2.52 -1.40
CA ASP A 192 -0.83 1.67 -2.08
C ASP A 192 0.44 2.44 -2.44
N SER A 193 0.32 3.66 -2.96
CA SER A 193 1.48 4.54 -3.20
C SER A 193 2.29 4.78 -1.92
N LEU A 194 1.63 5.04 -0.79
CA LEU A 194 2.31 5.21 0.50
C LEU A 194 3.00 3.90 0.94
N ARG A 195 2.34 2.75 0.75
CA ARG A 195 2.90 1.43 1.10
C ARG A 195 4.15 1.12 0.29
N ASP A 196 4.11 1.36 -1.02
CA ASP A 196 5.23 1.13 -1.94
C ASP A 196 6.43 2.03 -1.59
N ASP A 197 6.16 3.31 -1.29
CA ASP A 197 7.17 4.27 -0.85
C ASP A 197 7.85 3.81 0.47
N LEU A 198 7.07 3.33 1.44
CA LEU A 198 7.60 2.79 2.70
C LEU A 198 8.40 1.51 2.49
N HIS A 199 7.97 0.63 1.58
CA HIS A 199 8.69 -0.59 1.26
C HIS A 199 10.03 -0.30 0.59
N ALA A 200 10.06 0.67 -0.34
CA ALA A 200 11.30 1.12 -0.99
C ALA A 200 12.29 1.71 0.03
N ILE A 201 11.82 2.51 1.00
CA ILE A 201 12.68 3.01 2.09
C ILE A 201 13.20 1.86 2.94
N LYS A 202 12.34 0.90 3.29
CA LYS A 202 12.74 -0.26 4.09
C LYS A 202 13.80 -1.10 3.37
N ALA A 203 13.70 -1.26 2.05
CA ALA A 203 14.70 -1.96 1.24
C ALA A 203 16.06 -1.26 1.27
N LEU A 204 16.09 0.06 1.07
CA LEU A 204 17.32 0.88 1.19
C LEU A 204 17.93 0.81 2.60
N LEU A 205 17.09 0.75 3.63
CA LEU A 205 17.51 0.60 5.02
C LEU A 205 17.74 -0.87 5.44
N ALA A 206 17.54 -1.86 4.57
CA ALA A 206 17.80 -3.26 4.87
C ALA A 206 19.27 -3.60 4.64
N GLU A 207 19.93 -2.95 3.66
CA GLU A 207 21.36 -3.11 3.45
C GLU A 207 22.12 -2.76 4.72
N LYS A 208 22.82 -3.74 5.28
CA LYS A 208 23.48 -3.60 6.56
C LYS A 208 24.78 -2.82 6.32
N PRO A 209 25.03 -1.69 7.01
CA PRO A 209 26.38 -1.16 7.04
C PRO A 209 27.32 -2.27 7.55
N PRO A 210 28.57 -2.33 7.08
CA PRO A 210 29.53 -3.36 7.49
C PRO A 210 29.54 -3.42 9.02
N ALA A 211 29.19 -4.60 9.55
CA ALA A 211 28.96 -4.77 10.97
C ALA A 211 30.26 -4.64 11.77
N LEU A 212 30.18 -4.14 13.00
CA LEU A 212 31.26 -4.11 14.01
C LEU A 212 31.65 -5.51 14.54
N SER A 213 31.29 -6.59 13.83
CA SER A 213 31.42 -7.95 14.35
C SER A 213 32.83 -8.47 14.11
N ALA A 214 33.50 -8.84 15.20
CA ALA A 214 34.87 -9.35 15.28
C ALA A 214 35.05 -10.80 14.75
N THR A 215 34.20 -11.23 13.83
CA THR A 215 34.22 -12.58 13.27
C THR A 215 34.81 -12.54 11.86
N ASP A 216 35.96 -13.19 11.70
CA ASP A 216 36.76 -13.41 10.48
C ASP A 216 35.93 -13.93 9.29
N SER A 217 35.14 -13.05 8.67
CA SER A 217 34.79 -13.17 7.26
C SER A 217 35.64 -12.16 6.50
N GLU A 218 36.15 -12.57 5.36
CA GLU A 218 37.01 -11.80 4.43
C GLU A 218 36.39 -10.48 3.94
N MET A 219 35.16 -10.16 4.37
CA MET A 219 34.37 -8.97 4.07
C MET A 219 33.90 -8.21 5.33
N GLY A 220 34.55 -8.43 6.50
CA GLY A 220 34.24 -7.77 7.77
C GLY A 220 34.92 -6.40 7.94
N GLN A 221 34.39 -5.55 8.82
CA GLN A 221 34.97 -4.24 9.11
C GLN A 221 36.45 -4.41 9.52
N PRO A 222 37.40 -3.73 8.84
CA PRO A 222 38.80 -3.78 9.24
C PRO A 222 38.92 -3.31 10.70
N ASN A 223 39.67 -4.06 11.51
CA ASN A 223 40.07 -3.56 12.83
C ASN A 223 41.02 -2.39 12.61
N VAL A 224 40.43 -1.19 12.56
CA VAL A 224 41.11 0.08 12.25
C VAL A 224 42.33 0.29 13.13
N ALA A 225 42.22 0.00 14.42
CA ALA A 225 43.33 0.11 15.37
C ALA A 225 44.46 -0.88 15.04
N ARG A 226 44.11 -2.13 14.70
CA ARG A 226 45.11 -3.14 14.29
C ARG A 226 45.79 -2.76 12.99
N MET A 227 45.05 -2.30 11.98
CA MET A 227 45.63 -1.93 10.68
C MET A 227 46.55 -0.72 10.79
N LEU A 228 46.16 0.30 11.57
CA LEU A 228 47.04 1.43 11.84
C LEU A 228 48.31 0.99 12.56
N HIS A 229 48.18 0.12 13.57
CA HIS A 229 49.34 -0.39 14.29
C HIS A 229 50.28 -1.19 13.37
N THR A 230 49.74 -2.07 12.52
CA THR A 230 50.54 -2.83 11.56
C THR A 230 51.23 -1.92 10.52
N LEU A 231 50.56 -0.86 10.05
CA LEU A 231 51.17 0.13 9.17
C LEU A 231 52.29 0.91 9.88
N GLU A 232 52.07 1.32 11.13
CA GLU A 232 53.07 1.99 11.98
C GLU A 232 54.28 1.08 12.25
N ASP A 233 54.06 -0.20 12.53
CA ASP A 233 55.10 -1.21 12.76
C ASP A 233 55.94 -1.40 11.49
N HIS A 234 55.31 -1.57 10.32
CA HIS A 234 56.03 -1.68 9.05
C HIS A 234 56.87 -0.44 8.74
N ALA A 235 56.34 0.77 8.95
CA ALA A 235 57.13 1.99 8.73
C ALA A 235 58.27 2.16 9.73
N HIS A 236 58.09 1.71 10.98
CA HIS A 236 59.16 1.71 11.97
C HIS A 236 60.29 0.76 11.57
N GLU A 237 59.95 -0.47 11.16
CA GLU A 237 60.91 -1.47 10.69
C GLU A 237 61.61 -1.03 9.40
N MET A 238 60.90 -0.40 8.46
CA MET A 238 61.51 0.16 7.24
C MET A 238 62.46 1.33 7.55
N ALA A 239 62.14 2.17 8.53
CA ALA A 239 63.01 3.27 8.96
C ALA A 239 64.27 2.74 9.65
N ALA A 240 64.14 1.71 10.50
CA ALA A 240 65.29 1.04 11.13
C ALA A 240 66.18 0.34 10.09
N GLY A 241 65.58 -0.33 9.10
CA GLY A 241 66.30 -0.92 7.97
C GLY A 241 67.06 0.12 7.15
N LEU A 242 66.44 1.27 6.86
CA LEU A 242 67.12 2.38 6.17
C LEU A 242 68.25 2.97 7.01
N GLU A 243 68.09 3.13 8.32
CA GLU A 243 69.16 3.59 9.22
C GLU A 243 70.35 2.62 9.18
N SER A 244 70.10 1.30 9.21
CA SER A 244 71.14 0.28 9.07
C SER A 244 71.87 0.37 7.72
N LEU A 245 71.14 0.54 6.61
CA LEU A 245 71.74 0.72 5.27
C LEU A 245 72.55 2.01 5.16
N VAL A 246 72.10 3.11 5.76
CA VAL A 246 72.85 4.39 5.83
C VAL A 246 74.12 4.21 6.65
N MET A 247 74.04 3.56 7.82
CA MET A 247 75.22 3.25 8.63
C MET A 247 76.23 2.39 7.88
N HIS A 248 75.77 1.36 7.15
CA HIS A 248 76.65 0.53 6.33
C HIS A 248 77.29 1.32 5.18
N PHE A 249 76.57 2.24 4.55
CA PHE A 249 77.14 3.14 3.54
C PHE A 249 78.19 4.09 4.15
N ASP A 250 77.92 4.65 5.33
CA ASP A 250 78.86 5.50 6.05
C ASP A 250 80.12 4.72 6.46
N HIS A 251 79.97 3.46 6.90
CA HIS A 251 81.07 2.53 7.16
C HIS A 251 81.86 2.22 5.87
N CYS A 252 81.19 2.01 4.73
CA CYS A 252 81.85 1.83 3.42
C CYS A 252 82.68 3.07 3.05
N VAL A 253 82.13 4.28 3.23
CA VAL A 253 82.82 5.55 2.98
C VAL A 253 84.00 5.72 3.92
N ALA A 254 83.85 5.38 5.21
CA ALA A 254 84.94 5.41 6.19
C ALA A 254 86.08 4.44 5.80
N ALA A 255 85.77 3.19 5.49
CA ALA A 255 86.77 2.20 5.11
C ALA A 255 87.53 2.59 3.84
N VAL A 256 86.87 3.21 2.86
CA VAL A 256 87.50 3.75 1.64
C VAL A 256 88.45 4.91 1.97
N LYS A 257 88.16 5.75 2.96
CA LYS A 257 89.06 6.84 3.41
C LYS A 257 90.29 6.35 4.18
N HIS A 258 90.13 5.29 4.97
CA HIS A 258 91.21 4.74 5.81
C HIS A 258 92.08 3.71 5.09
N THR A 259 91.74 3.33 3.85
CA THR A 259 92.54 2.42 3.03
C THR A 259 93.38 3.21 2.01
N GLU A 260 94.69 3.11 2.12
CA GLU A 260 95.65 3.81 1.26
C GLU A 260 95.40 3.48 -0.23
N GLY A 261 95.18 4.51 -1.06
CA GLY A 261 94.93 4.37 -2.50
C GLY A 261 93.52 3.93 -2.90
N ALA A 262 92.63 3.57 -1.97
CA ALA A 262 91.26 3.16 -2.28
C ALA A 262 90.37 4.34 -2.75
N GLY A 263 90.51 5.51 -2.14
CA GLY A 263 89.82 6.74 -2.58
C GLY A 263 90.21 7.17 -4.01
N ASP A 264 91.50 7.11 -4.34
CA ASP A 264 91.99 7.40 -5.70
C ASP A 264 91.52 6.35 -6.73
N ALA A 265 91.42 5.08 -6.31
CA ALA A 265 90.91 4.00 -7.14
C ALA A 265 89.40 4.13 -7.43
N VAL A 266 88.60 4.58 -6.46
CA VAL A 266 87.17 4.92 -6.65
C VAL A 266 87.04 6.08 -7.67
N ILE A 267 87.83 7.14 -7.50
CA ILE A 267 87.79 8.31 -8.41
C ILE A 267 88.23 7.92 -9.83
N LYS A 268 89.21 7.02 -9.95
CA LYS A 268 89.70 6.51 -11.25
C LYS A 268 88.66 5.62 -11.93
N THR A 269 88.01 4.70 -11.21
CA THR A 269 86.98 3.81 -11.76
C THR A 269 85.70 4.55 -12.17
N ILE A 270 85.35 5.65 -11.48
CA ILE A 270 84.29 6.58 -11.88
C ILE A 270 84.65 7.32 -13.17
N LYS A 271 85.87 7.87 -13.29
CA LYS A 271 86.36 8.57 -14.50
C LYS A 271 86.48 7.66 -15.72
N GLU A 272 86.71 6.37 -15.51
CA GLU A 272 86.74 5.34 -16.55
C GLU A 272 85.33 4.90 -17.01
N GLY A 273 84.26 5.45 -16.42
CA GLY A 273 82.87 5.20 -16.83
C GLY A 273 82.26 3.89 -16.31
N HIS A 274 82.91 3.21 -15.37
CA HIS A 274 82.46 1.91 -14.84
C HIS A 274 81.52 2.03 -13.63
N LEU A 275 81.30 3.24 -13.09
CA LEU A 275 80.49 3.50 -11.90
C LEU A 275 79.59 4.74 -12.06
N PRO A 276 78.42 4.79 -11.39
CA PRO A 276 77.53 5.96 -11.42
C PRO A 276 78.21 7.23 -10.88
N GLU A 277 78.10 8.35 -11.60
CA GLU A 277 78.73 9.64 -11.26
C GLU A 277 78.32 10.15 -9.87
N ASP A 278 77.10 9.83 -9.45
CA ASP A 278 76.57 10.22 -8.15
C ASP A 278 77.34 9.58 -6.97
N VAL A 279 78.14 8.51 -7.17
CA VAL A 279 78.90 7.84 -6.07
C VAL A 279 80.01 8.76 -5.56
N ALA A 280 80.44 9.72 -6.39
CA ALA A 280 81.39 10.76 -6.04
C ALA A 280 80.72 11.88 -5.24
N ASP A 281 80.24 11.57 -4.04
CA ASP A 281 79.89 12.64 -3.11
C ASP A 281 81.17 13.26 -2.53
N ALA A 282 81.17 14.57 -2.25
CA ALA A 282 82.32 15.31 -1.73
C ALA A 282 82.89 14.72 -0.42
N SER A 283 82.11 13.84 0.21
CA SER A 283 82.48 13.05 1.38
C SER A 283 83.65 12.10 1.16
N ILE A 284 83.92 11.56 -0.03
CA ILE A 284 84.99 10.53 -0.23
C ILE A 284 86.40 11.17 -0.29
N SER A 285 86.52 12.46 -0.62
CA SER A 285 87.81 13.15 -0.84
C SER A 285 88.35 13.95 0.37
N GLY A 286 87.76 13.80 1.56
CA GLY A 286 88.20 14.51 2.78
C GLY A 286 89.31 13.78 3.57
N PRO A 287 90.14 14.49 4.37
CA PRO A 287 91.16 13.86 5.19
C PRO A 287 90.54 12.91 6.22
N ALA A 288 91.10 11.70 6.32
CA ALA A 288 90.62 10.65 7.22
C ALA A 288 90.90 11.02 8.70
N GLN A 289 89.96 10.75 9.61
CA GLN A 289 90.21 10.87 11.05
C GLN A 289 91.24 9.80 11.50
N PRO A 290 92.08 10.03 12.51
CA PRO A 290 93.04 9.01 12.92
C PRO A 290 92.32 7.84 13.62
N ILE A 291 92.15 6.72 12.91
CA ILE A 291 91.63 5.44 13.43
C ILE A 291 92.81 4.50 13.69
N ASN A 292 92.73 3.70 14.75
CA ASN A 292 93.77 2.71 15.06
C ASN A 292 93.73 1.52 14.08
N GLU A 293 94.87 0.85 13.85
CA GLU A 293 94.95 -0.28 12.90
C GLU A 293 94.04 -1.45 13.29
N ALA A 294 93.84 -1.67 14.59
CA ALA A 294 92.90 -2.67 15.10
C ALA A 294 91.43 -2.32 14.79
N GLU A 295 91.06 -1.04 14.94
CA GLU A 295 89.72 -0.53 14.63
C GLU A 295 89.45 -0.56 13.11
N ARG A 296 90.50 -0.39 12.30
CA ARG A 296 90.43 -0.52 10.82
C ARG A 296 90.15 -1.96 10.39
N LEU A 297 90.81 -2.94 10.99
CA LEU A 297 90.58 -4.36 10.69
C LEU A 297 89.19 -4.82 11.14
N GLU A 298 88.72 -4.32 12.29
CA GLU A 298 87.36 -4.55 12.78
C GLU A 298 86.30 -3.96 11.84
N LEU A 299 86.50 -2.73 11.34
CA LEU A 299 85.61 -2.10 10.36
C LEU A 299 85.53 -2.92 9.05
N LEU A 300 86.68 -3.42 8.56
CA LEU A 300 86.72 -4.25 7.35
C LEU A 300 86.04 -5.61 7.54
N HIS A 301 86.07 -6.16 8.75
CA HIS A 301 85.38 -7.40 9.10
C HIS A 301 83.86 -7.19 9.14
N ILE A 302 83.40 -6.14 9.84
CA ILE A 302 81.96 -5.76 9.90
C ILE A 302 81.42 -5.50 8.49
N LEU A 303 82.17 -4.79 7.63
CA LEU A 303 81.76 -4.54 6.26
C LEU A 303 81.61 -5.81 5.42
N ALA A 304 82.46 -6.82 5.64
CA ALA A 304 82.35 -8.09 4.93
C ALA A 304 81.13 -8.90 5.37
N GLU A 305 80.78 -8.86 6.66
CA GLU A 305 79.57 -9.53 7.19
C GLU A 305 78.27 -8.81 6.78
N ASP A 306 78.24 -7.48 6.85
CA ASP A 306 77.07 -6.68 6.48
C ASP A 306 76.80 -6.72 4.97
N ALA A 307 77.85 -6.77 4.14
CA ALA A 307 77.71 -6.70 2.68
C ALA A 307 76.84 -7.83 2.10
N ASP A 308 76.85 -9.01 2.70
CA ASP A 308 76.00 -10.14 2.30
C ASP A 308 74.52 -9.93 2.70
N GLN A 309 74.23 -9.05 3.67
CA GLN A 309 72.88 -8.76 4.18
C GLN A 309 72.23 -7.52 3.56
N VAL A 310 73.01 -6.66 2.90
CA VAL A 310 72.54 -5.37 2.33
C VAL A 310 71.41 -5.56 1.31
N ASP A 311 71.56 -6.50 0.38
CA ASP A 311 70.56 -6.75 -0.65
C ASP A 311 69.29 -7.39 -0.05
N ASP A 312 69.43 -8.27 0.95
CA ASP A 312 68.31 -8.88 1.67
C ASP A 312 67.51 -7.83 2.46
N GLN A 313 68.18 -6.91 3.15
CA GLN A 313 67.55 -5.77 3.83
C GLN A 313 66.82 -4.84 2.85
N ALA A 314 67.38 -4.61 1.66
CA ALA A 314 66.72 -3.80 0.63
C ALA A 314 65.42 -4.45 0.11
N VAL A 315 65.44 -5.77 -0.11
CA VAL A 315 64.24 -6.56 -0.48
C VAL A 315 63.22 -6.56 0.66
N GLU A 316 63.68 -6.70 1.90
CA GLU A 316 62.83 -6.68 3.10
C GLU A 316 62.05 -5.35 3.24
N ILE A 317 62.71 -4.22 2.98
CA ILE A 317 62.07 -2.89 2.95
C ILE A 317 61.05 -2.80 1.81
N GLN A 318 61.37 -3.34 0.62
CA GLN A 318 60.46 -3.34 -0.52
C GLN A 318 59.21 -4.20 -0.28
N ASP A 319 59.36 -5.38 0.31
CA ASP A 319 58.25 -6.27 0.65
C ASP A 319 57.31 -5.64 1.69
N ARG A 320 57.86 -4.90 2.66
CA ARG A 320 57.07 -4.14 3.63
C ARG A 320 56.29 -3.00 2.99
N ASP A 321 56.90 -2.25 2.08
CA ASP A 321 56.21 -1.19 1.33
C ASP A 321 55.03 -1.75 0.54
N ALA A 322 55.24 -2.85 -0.19
CA ALA A 322 54.17 -3.55 -0.92
C ALA A 322 53.06 -4.07 0.00
N SER A 323 53.41 -4.57 1.19
CA SER A 323 52.45 -4.98 2.22
C SER A 323 51.64 -3.80 2.77
N MET A 324 52.27 -2.64 2.97
CA MET A 324 51.60 -1.41 3.39
C MET A 324 50.62 -0.90 2.32
N GLU A 325 51.00 -0.92 1.04
CA GLU A 325 50.10 -0.59 -0.08
C GLU A 325 48.87 -1.49 -0.12
N ALA A 326 49.06 -2.80 0.01
CA ALA A 326 47.96 -3.76 0.04
C ALA A 326 47.01 -3.53 1.23
N GLN A 327 47.51 -3.05 2.37
CA GLN A 327 46.69 -2.66 3.50
C GLN A 327 45.94 -1.35 3.25
N LEU A 328 46.58 -0.36 2.62
CA LEU A 328 45.92 0.89 2.23
C LEU A 328 44.78 0.65 1.25
N ASP A 329 44.97 -0.22 0.24
CA ASP A 329 43.91 -0.54 -0.71
C ASP A 329 42.69 -1.14 -0.01
N LYS A 330 42.89 -2.03 0.98
CA LYS A 330 41.79 -2.55 1.82
C LYS A 330 41.06 -1.45 2.59
N ILE A 331 41.78 -0.46 3.13
CA ILE A 331 41.19 0.70 3.81
C ILE A 331 40.36 1.53 2.82
N LEU A 332 40.88 1.80 1.62
CA LEU A 332 40.21 2.57 0.59
C LEU A 332 38.96 1.85 0.05
N GLN A 333 39.00 0.53 -0.13
CA GLN A 333 37.83 -0.27 -0.49
C GLN A 333 36.75 -0.23 0.60
N TRP A 334 37.16 -0.35 1.87
CA TRP A 334 36.24 -0.25 2.99
C TRP A 334 35.61 1.15 3.11
N SER A 335 36.39 2.22 2.91
CA SER A 335 35.88 3.60 2.85
C SER A 335 34.81 3.73 1.76
N ARG A 336 35.09 3.25 0.54
CA ARG A 336 34.14 3.26 -0.58
C ARG A 336 32.84 2.53 -0.24
N HIS A 337 32.92 1.39 0.44
CA HIS A 337 31.73 0.68 0.89
C HIS A 337 30.91 1.48 1.93
N CYS A 338 31.59 2.21 2.82
CA CYS A 338 30.93 3.11 3.77
C CYS A 338 30.28 4.33 3.10
N ASP A 339 30.91 4.87 2.05
CA ASP A 339 30.34 5.95 1.22
C ASP A 339 29.06 5.52 0.53
N LEU A 340 29.04 4.32 -0.06
CA LEU A 340 27.83 3.74 -0.67
C LEU A 340 26.72 3.57 0.39
N ALA A 341 27.04 2.98 1.54
CA ALA A 341 26.06 2.81 2.62
C ALA A 341 25.52 4.15 3.14
N TYR A 342 26.33 5.21 3.19
CA TYR A 342 25.86 6.56 3.52
C TYR A 342 24.94 7.11 2.43
N ALA A 343 25.28 6.92 1.15
CA ALA A 343 24.46 7.36 0.02
C ALA A 343 23.05 6.73 0.05
N ASP A 344 22.94 5.44 0.38
CA ASP A 344 21.65 4.75 0.50
C ASP A 344 20.81 5.31 1.65
N VAL A 345 21.43 5.53 2.81
CA VAL A 345 20.73 6.13 3.97
C VAL A 345 20.33 7.58 3.67
N ALA A 346 21.14 8.34 2.95
CA ALA A 346 20.79 9.69 2.49
C ALA A 346 19.66 9.68 1.45
N GLN A 347 19.62 8.69 0.56
CA GLN A 347 18.51 8.50 -0.37
C GLN A 347 17.22 8.13 0.38
N ALA A 348 17.30 7.23 1.36
CA ALA A 348 16.18 6.90 2.23
C ALA A 348 15.65 8.12 2.98
N PHE A 349 16.54 9.00 3.48
CA PHE A 349 16.14 10.27 4.09
C PHE A 349 15.37 11.17 3.11
N ARG A 350 15.86 11.37 1.89
CA ARG A 350 15.17 12.19 0.88
C ARG A 350 13.78 11.64 0.53
N ARG A 351 13.64 10.31 0.43
CA ARG A 351 12.34 9.67 0.20
C ARG A 351 11.40 9.88 1.39
N LEU A 352 11.90 9.72 2.61
CA LEU A 352 11.11 9.93 3.82
C LEU A 352 10.64 11.39 3.95
N ASP A 353 11.50 12.35 3.63
CA ASP A 353 11.17 13.78 3.61
C ASP A 353 10.07 14.10 2.59
N ALA A 354 10.15 13.52 1.38
CA ALA A 354 9.11 13.63 0.37
C ALA A 354 7.75 13.02 0.81
N ILE A 355 7.77 11.90 1.55
CA ILE A 355 6.56 11.35 2.17
C ILE A 355 6.04 12.29 3.26
N GLY A 356 6.94 12.82 4.11
CA GLY A 356 6.60 13.77 5.17
C GLY A 356 5.85 14.99 4.63
N ALA A 357 6.28 15.53 3.49
CA ALA A 357 5.59 16.64 2.81
C ALA A 357 4.18 16.28 2.30
N ARG A 358 3.92 15.01 1.98
CA ARG A 358 2.62 14.50 1.49
C ARG A 358 1.74 13.94 2.61
N LEU A 359 2.28 13.72 3.82
CA LEU A 359 1.60 13.04 4.92
C LEU A 359 0.31 13.73 5.33
N THR A 360 0.33 15.06 5.39
CA THR A 360 -0.85 15.88 5.69
C THR A 360 -1.94 15.72 4.65
N ASN A 361 -1.59 15.57 3.37
CA ASN A 361 -2.55 15.31 2.31
C ASN A 361 -3.17 13.93 2.45
N TYR A 362 -2.40 12.87 2.75
CA TYR A 362 -2.96 11.53 2.99
C TYR A 362 -3.96 11.50 4.15
N VAL A 363 -3.65 12.19 5.25
CA VAL A 363 -4.55 12.31 6.40
C VAL A 363 -5.80 13.10 6.02
N ALA A 364 -5.65 14.21 5.29
CA ALA A 364 -6.77 15.01 4.82
C ALA A 364 -7.66 14.24 3.83
N ASP A 365 -7.08 13.47 2.91
CA ASP A 365 -7.80 12.65 1.95
C ASP A 365 -8.56 11.50 2.63
N SER A 366 -7.97 10.87 3.65
CA SER A 366 -8.68 9.89 4.48
C SER A 366 -9.86 10.51 5.23
N ALA A 367 -9.68 11.68 5.85
CA ALA A 367 -10.78 12.39 6.52
C ALA A 367 -11.87 12.83 5.53
N ARG A 368 -11.47 13.27 4.32
CA ARG A 368 -12.39 13.62 3.24
C ARG A 368 -13.16 12.40 2.75
N HIS A 369 -12.50 11.26 2.58
CA HIS A 369 -13.13 9.99 2.22
C HIS A 369 -14.18 9.58 3.25
N THR A 370 -13.85 9.61 4.55
CA THR A 370 -14.83 9.34 5.63
C THR A 370 -16.00 10.33 5.61
N SER A 371 -15.73 11.62 5.39
CA SER A 371 -16.79 12.63 5.31
C SER A 371 -17.69 12.44 4.10
N ARG A 372 -17.14 12.06 2.94
CA ARG A 372 -17.92 11.80 1.73
C ARG A 372 -18.74 10.52 1.87
N TRP A 373 -18.17 9.49 2.49
CA TRP A 373 -18.92 8.30 2.85
C TRP A 373 -20.11 8.63 3.75
N ALA A 374 -19.94 9.45 4.80
CA ALA A 374 -21.04 9.85 5.66
C ALA A 374 -22.18 10.55 4.88
N GLN A 375 -21.84 11.39 3.89
CA GLN A 375 -22.82 12.05 3.02
C GLN A 375 -23.50 11.07 2.07
N ALA A 376 -22.74 10.17 1.44
CA ALA A 376 -23.28 9.16 0.54
C ALA A 376 -24.17 8.16 1.28
N ARG A 377 -23.76 7.74 2.48
CA ARG A 377 -24.55 6.89 3.38
C ARG A 377 -25.90 7.53 3.70
N ALA A 378 -25.93 8.82 4.04
CA ALA A 378 -27.19 9.52 4.28
C ALA A 378 -28.11 9.49 3.04
N LYS A 379 -27.55 9.72 1.84
CA LYS A 379 -28.33 9.61 0.59
C LYS A 379 -28.83 8.17 0.34
N LEU A 380 -28.03 7.15 0.64
CA LEU A 380 -28.44 5.75 0.53
C LEU A 380 -29.55 5.40 1.51
N GLU A 381 -29.44 5.87 2.76
CA GLU A 381 -30.48 5.70 3.79
C GLU A 381 -31.78 6.39 3.39
N ASP A 382 -31.72 7.61 2.85
CA ASP A 382 -32.88 8.31 2.28
C ASP A 382 -33.47 7.53 1.10
N GLY A 383 -32.62 6.94 0.25
CA GLY A 383 -33.06 6.12 -0.87
C GLY A 383 -33.78 4.85 -0.42
N VAL A 384 -33.23 4.15 0.57
CA VAL A 384 -33.86 2.99 1.22
C VAL A 384 -35.20 3.38 1.84
N ALA A 385 -35.28 4.53 2.52
CA ALA A 385 -36.54 5.03 3.08
C ALA A 385 -37.57 5.32 1.98
N GLY A 386 -37.15 5.95 0.88
CA GLY A 386 -38.00 6.21 -0.29
C GLY A 386 -38.52 4.92 -0.95
N MET A 387 -37.69 3.87 -1.05
CA MET A 387 -38.14 2.56 -1.55
C MET A 387 -39.21 1.95 -0.65
N HIS A 388 -39.05 2.05 0.68
CA HIS A 388 -40.06 1.58 1.64
C HIS A 388 -41.38 2.37 1.52
N GLU A 389 -41.31 3.69 1.40
CA GLU A 389 -42.50 4.54 1.21
C GLU A 389 -43.26 4.21 -0.08
N LEU A 390 -42.54 3.95 -1.18
CA LEU A 390 -43.14 3.48 -2.43
C LEU A 390 -43.80 2.11 -2.26
N CYS A 391 -43.15 1.16 -1.58
CA CYS A 391 -43.75 -0.13 -1.25
C CYS A 391 -45.06 0.04 -0.46
N ASP A 392 -45.06 0.88 0.56
CA ASP A 392 -46.24 1.14 1.38
C ASP A 392 -47.35 1.78 0.57
N THR A 393 -47.03 2.72 -0.32
CA THR A 393 -47.99 3.34 -1.25
C THR A 393 -48.62 2.30 -2.17
N TYR A 394 -47.83 1.40 -2.74
CA TYR A 394 -48.30 0.33 -3.63
C TYR A 394 -49.14 -0.72 -2.89
N ASN A 395 -48.74 -1.10 -1.68
CA ASN A 395 -49.52 -1.99 -0.82
C ASN A 395 -50.85 -1.34 -0.40
N ASN A 396 -50.86 -0.04 -0.09
CA ASN A 396 -52.08 0.70 0.21
C ASN A 396 -53.00 0.80 -1.01
N PHE A 397 -52.45 0.97 -2.21
CA PHE A 397 -53.21 0.96 -3.46
C PHE A 397 -53.86 -0.41 -3.72
N LEU A 398 -53.12 -1.51 -3.54
CA LEU A 398 -53.67 -2.88 -3.62
C LEU A 398 -54.83 -3.08 -2.63
N ASN A 399 -54.64 -2.67 -1.37
CA ASN A 399 -55.67 -2.76 -0.34
C ASN A 399 -56.90 -1.90 -0.68
N ALA A 400 -56.70 -0.70 -1.22
CA ALA A 400 -57.78 0.18 -1.66
C ALA A 400 -58.58 -0.44 -2.82
N TYR A 401 -57.90 -1.11 -3.75
CA TYR A 401 -58.56 -1.83 -4.84
C TYR A 401 -59.44 -2.98 -4.34
N ASP A 402 -58.95 -3.80 -3.40
CA ASP A 402 -59.78 -4.85 -2.80
C ASP A 402 -60.99 -4.27 -2.04
N ARG A 403 -60.83 -3.13 -1.37
CA ARG A 403 -61.95 -2.41 -0.73
C ARG A 403 -62.95 -1.87 -1.76
N LEU A 404 -62.48 -1.41 -2.93
CA LEU A 404 -63.34 -0.95 -4.02
C LEU A 404 -64.23 -2.09 -4.55
N ILE A 405 -63.68 -3.29 -4.72
CA ILE A 405 -64.43 -4.49 -5.12
C ILE A 405 -65.56 -4.76 -4.12
N VAL A 406 -65.23 -4.79 -2.82
CA VAL A 406 -66.21 -5.06 -1.75
C VAL A 406 -67.28 -3.96 -1.68
N GLU A 407 -66.89 -2.70 -1.82
CA GLU A 407 -67.82 -1.57 -1.80
C GLU A 407 -68.77 -1.57 -3.00
N ALA A 408 -68.28 -1.89 -4.20
CA ALA A 408 -69.13 -2.06 -5.38
C ALA A 408 -70.18 -3.17 -5.17
N ALA A 409 -69.77 -4.31 -4.61
CA ALA A 409 -70.67 -5.40 -4.27
C ALA A 409 -71.71 -5.01 -3.20
N ARG A 410 -71.29 -4.26 -2.17
CA ARG A 410 -72.18 -3.73 -1.13
C ARG A 410 -73.24 -2.81 -1.73
N ARG A 411 -72.84 -1.83 -2.55
CA ARG A 411 -73.77 -0.88 -3.18
C ARG A 411 -74.79 -1.60 -4.07
N ARG A 412 -74.35 -2.63 -4.81
CA ARG A 412 -75.25 -3.50 -5.59
C ARG A 412 -76.24 -4.26 -4.71
N ALA A 413 -75.79 -4.83 -3.60
CA ALA A 413 -76.68 -5.55 -2.67
C ALA A 413 -77.74 -4.61 -2.07
N THR A 414 -77.34 -3.40 -1.67
CA THR A 414 -78.27 -2.37 -1.19
C THR A 414 -79.25 -1.94 -2.28
N ARG A 415 -78.79 -1.73 -3.52
CA ARG A 415 -79.68 -1.44 -4.66
C ARG A 415 -80.73 -2.54 -4.84
N LYS A 416 -80.31 -3.80 -4.91
CA LYS A 416 -81.25 -4.94 -5.03
C LYS A 416 -82.22 -5.02 -3.86
N GLN A 417 -81.82 -4.61 -2.66
CA GLN A 417 -82.72 -4.55 -1.52
C GLN A 417 -83.76 -3.43 -1.66
N MET A 418 -83.36 -2.26 -2.15
CA MET A 418 -84.27 -1.16 -2.46
C MET A 418 -85.27 -1.55 -3.56
N GLU A 419 -84.78 -2.17 -4.64
CA GLU A 419 -85.62 -2.68 -5.74
C GLU A 419 -86.65 -3.70 -5.24
N ARG A 420 -86.24 -4.68 -4.43
CA ARG A 420 -87.19 -5.64 -3.82
C ARG A 420 -88.27 -4.97 -2.97
N ILE A 421 -87.92 -3.95 -2.20
CA ILE A 421 -88.90 -3.21 -1.40
C ILE A 421 -89.90 -2.50 -2.31
N ILE A 422 -89.43 -1.93 -3.42
CA ILE A 422 -90.27 -1.29 -4.43
C ILE A 422 -91.18 -2.34 -5.09
N ASP A 423 -90.64 -3.47 -5.55
CA ASP A 423 -91.40 -4.56 -6.16
C ASP A 423 -92.47 -5.12 -5.20
N ASP A 424 -92.12 -5.33 -3.93
CA ASP A 424 -93.06 -5.77 -2.89
C ASP A 424 -94.15 -4.71 -2.62
N ALA A 425 -93.81 -3.43 -2.70
CA ALA A 425 -94.77 -2.34 -2.54
C ALA A 425 -95.71 -2.23 -3.74
N HIS A 426 -95.19 -2.34 -4.97
CA HIS A 426 -95.99 -2.44 -6.19
C HIS A 426 -96.94 -3.63 -6.12
N ALA A 427 -96.46 -4.82 -5.75
CA ALA A 427 -97.30 -6.01 -5.62
C ALA A 427 -98.44 -5.83 -4.61
N LYS A 428 -98.18 -5.16 -3.47
CA LYS A 428 -99.22 -4.84 -2.48
C LYS A 428 -100.22 -3.79 -2.97
N LEU A 429 -99.76 -2.77 -3.70
CA LEU A 429 -100.63 -1.76 -4.29
C LEU A 429 -101.52 -2.36 -5.39
N ASP A 430 -100.97 -3.22 -6.24
CA ASP A 430 -101.71 -3.97 -7.25
C ASP A 430 -102.75 -4.90 -6.61
N GLN A 431 -102.42 -5.53 -5.49
CA GLN A 431 -103.37 -6.34 -4.73
C GLN A 431 -104.55 -5.49 -4.23
N LEU A 432 -104.30 -4.32 -3.63
CA LEU A 432 -105.35 -3.40 -3.16
C LEU A 432 -106.17 -2.83 -4.33
N TYR A 433 -105.52 -2.49 -5.43
CA TYR A 433 -106.18 -2.03 -6.65
C TYR A 433 -107.17 -3.08 -7.17
N ASN A 434 -106.74 -4.34 -7.26
CA ASN A 434 -107.60 -5.44 -7.73
C ASN A 434 -108.74 -5.75 -6.75
N GLN A 435 -108.50 -5.63 -5.44
CA GLN A 435 -109.54 -5.75 -4.41
C GLN A 435 -110.60 -4.64 -4.55
N ASP A 436 -110.19 -3.36 -4.60
CA ASP A 436 -111.11 -2.22 -4.77
C ASP A 436 -111.87 -2.30 -6.10
N LEU A 437 -111.20 -2.71 -7.20
CA LEU A 437 -111.85 -2.94 -8.48
C LEU A 437 -112.98 -3.99 -8.36
N THR A 438 -112.68 -5.11 -7.68
CA THR A 438 -113.65 -6.19 -7.46
C THR A 438 -114.82 -5.72 -6.60
N GLU A 439 -114.57 -4.99 -5.51
CA GLU A 439 -115.63 -4.46 -4.63
C GLU A 439 -116.49 -3.41 -5.34
N ARG A 440 -115.89 -2.52 -6.14
CA ARG A 440 -116.62 -1.55 -6.97
C ARG A 440 -117.46 -2.21 -8.05
N ASP A 441 -116.95 -3.25 -8.70
CA ASP A 441 -117.70 -3.99 -9.71
C ASP A 441 -118.86 -4.77 -9.07
N LEU A 442 -118.64 -5.37 -7.89
CA LEU A 442 -119.71 -6.01 -7.10
C LEU A 442 -120.79 -4.99 -6.72
N PHE A 443 -120.39 -3.85 -6.14
CA PHE A 443 -121.31 -2.78 -5.79
C PHE A 443 -122.10 -2.27 -7.00
N ARG A 444 -121.43 -2.07 -8.13
CA ARG A 444 -122.09 -1.66 -9.39
C ARG A 444 -123.10 -2.71 -9.84
N SER A 445 -122.77 -3.99 -9.75
CA SER A 445 -123.67 -5.08 -10.14
C SER A 445 -124.90 -5.20 -9.23
N GLU A 446 -124.77 -4.91 -7.93
CA GLU A 446 -125.85 -5.06 -6.96
C GLU A 446 -126.72 -3.82 -6.81
N GLN A 447 -126.14 -2.62 -6.90
CA GLN A 447 -126.80 -1.35 -6.58
C GLN A 447 -126.85 -0.35 -7.75
N GLY A 448 -126.10 -0.60 -8.83
CA GLY A 448 -125.95 0.36 -9.94
C GLY A 448 -127.25 0.71 -10.65
N ASP A 449 -128.15 -0.26 -10.82
CA ASP A 449 -129.45 -0.07 -11.49
C ASP A 449 -130.40 0.86 -10.72
N PHE A 450 -130.15 1.06 -9.41
CA PHE A 450 -130.96 1.90 -8.54
C PHE A 450 -130.36 3.31 -8.32
N LEU A 451 -129.17 3.58 -8.89
CA LEU A 451 -128.46 4.84 -8.72
C LEU A 451 -128.39 5.64 -10.03
N PRO A 452 -128.90 6.88 -10.08
CA PRO A 452 -128.69 7.77 -11.21
C PRO A 452 -127.19 8.00 -11.46
N SER A 453 -126.76 7.96 -12.73
CA SER A 453 -125.34 8.05 -13.10
C SER A 453 -124.68 9.39 -12.74
N ASP A 454 -125.47 10.42 -12.40
CA ASP A 454 -125.03 11.78 -12.07
C ASP A 454 -124.97 12.06 -10.57
N ILE A 455 -125.34 11.10 -9.70
CA ILE A 455 -125.30 11.29 -8.25
C ILE A 455 -123.88 11.51 -7.72
N TRP A 456 -122.88 10.89 -8.36
CA TRP A 456 -121.47 11.07 -8.05
C TRP A 456 -120.58 10.76 -9.27
N HIS A 457 -119.73 11.73 -9.66
CA HIS A 457 -118.83 11.61 -10.81
C HIS A 457 -117.80 10.46 -10.71
N GLY A 458 -117.50 9.99 -9.50
CA GLY A 458 -116.56 8.90 -9.25
C GLY A 458 -117.17 7.50 -9.33
N LEU A 459 -118.50 7.37 -9.47
CA LEU A 459 -119.21 6.09 -9.41
C LEU A 459 -118.73 5.07 -10.45
N ASN A 460 -118.31 5.55 -11.63
CA ASN A 460 -117.77 4.74 -12.72
C ASN A 460 -116.25 4.89 -12.90
N SER A 461 -115.58 5.56 -11.96
CA SER A 461 -114.12 5.73 -12.02
C SER A 461 -113.41 4.43 -11.65
N LEU A 462 -112.32 4.14 -12.36
CA LEU A 462 -111.39 3.08 -11.96
C LEU A 462 -110.72 3.45 -10.63
N PRO A 463 -110.25 2.46 -9.84
CA PRO A 463 -109.40 2.74 -8.70
C PRO A 463 -108.17 3.57 -9.09
N PRO A 464 -107.61 4.38 -8.18
CA PRO A 464 -106.38 5.13 -8.44
C PRO A 464 -105.18 4.18 -8.61
N GLN A 465 -104.31 4.45 -9.59
CA GLN A 465 -103.04 3.75 -9.78
C GLN A 465 -101.89 4.56 -9.18
N PHE A 466 -100.94 3.87 -8.55
CA PHE A 466 -99.76 4.47 -7.95
C PHE A 466 -98.50 3.89 -8.60
N ALA A 467 -97.55 4.75 -8.95
CA ALA A 467 -96.27 4.35 -9.55
C ALA A 467 -95.11 4.96 -8.76
N PHE A 468 -94.08 4.15 -8.48
CA PHE A 468 -92.82 4.61 -7.90
C PHE A 468 -91.81 4.94 -9.00
N SER A 469 -91.16 6.11 -8.89
CA SER A 469 -90.08 6.54 -9.77
C SER A 469 -88.84 6.93 -8.97
N ARG A 470 -87.64 6.59 -9.48
CA ARG A 470 -86.37 7.01 -8.87
C ARG A 470 -86.22 8.53 -8.97
N ALA A 471 -85.93 9.19 -7.86
CA ALA A 471 -85.85 10.64 -7.77
C ALA A 471 -84.64 11.25 -8.49
N ASP A 472 -83.60 10.44 -8.72
CA ASP A 472 -82.32 10.85 -9.33
C ASP A 472 -82.28 10.69 -10.86
N GLY A 473 -83.29 10.06 -11.48
CA GLY A 473 -83.43 10.00 -12.94
C GLY A 473 -82.34 9.22 -13.70
N VAL A 474 -81.38 8.58 -13.02
CA VAL A 474 -80.27 7.87 -13.67
C VAL A 474 -80.68 6.43 -14.01
N THR A 475 -80.70 6.09 -15.30
CA THR A 475 -80.90 4.71 -15.79
C THR A 475 -79.65 3.85 -15.54
N ASP A 476 -79.80 2.93 -14.58
CA ASP A 476 -79.07 1.69 -14.22
C ASP A 476 -77.54 1.48 -14.37
N ASP A 477 -76.81 2.14 -15.27
CA ASP A 477 -75.45 1.73 -15.67
C ASP A 477 -74.30 2.07 -14.69
N SER A 478 -74.61 2.61 -13.51
CA SER A 478 -73.58 3.20 -12.62
C SER A 478 -72.95 2.24 -11.61
N ILE A 479 -73.49 1.04 -11.38
CA ILE A 479 -72.90 0.07 -10.43
C ILE A 479 -72.47 -1.21 -11.17
N PRO A 480 -71.16 -1.54 -11.19
CA PRO A 480 -70.64 -2.73 -11.84
C PRO A 480 -71.23 -4.05 -11.34
N ASP A 481 -71.41 -5.03 -12.25
CA ASP A 481 -71.72 -6.42 -11.90
C ASP A 481 -70.44 -7.21 -11.67
N LEU A 482 -70.18 -7.58 -10.42
CA LEU A 482 -68.98 -8.31 -10.04
C LEU A 482 -69.31 -9.78 -9.73
N PRO A 483 -68.50 -10.73 -10.23
CA PRO A 483 -68.64 -12.14 -9.86
C PRO A 483 -68.48 -12.34 -8.35
N ARG A 484 -69.29 -13.22 -7.75
CA ARG A 484 -69.21 -13.55 -6.31
C ARG A 484 -67.80 -14.01 -5.90
N ARG A 485 -67.14 -14.79 -6.76
CA ARG A 485 -65.77 -15.29 -6.52
C ARG A 485 -64.78 -14.15 -6.31
N THR A 486 -64.83 -13.12 -7.16
CA THR A 486 -64.00 -11.92 -7.06
C THR A 486 -64.18 -11.21 -5.72
N VAL A 487 -65.43 -11.06 -5.29
CA VAL A 487 -65.76 -10.40 -4.00
C VAL A 487 -65.29 -11.21 -2.80
N ASP A 488 -65.50 -12.54 -2.85
CA ASP A 488 -65.07 -13.45 -1.79
C ASP A 488 -63.54 -13.49 -1.67
N ASP A 489 -62.83 -13.47 -2.79
CA ASP A 489 -61.37 -13.47 -2.80
C ASP A 489 -60.79 -12.13 -2.34
N ALA A 490 -61.40 -11.00 -2.70
CA ALA A 490 -61.06 -9.68 -2.14
C ALA A 490 -61.29 -9.63 -0.62
N LEU A 491 -62.42 -10.17 -0.13
CA LEU A 491 -62.69 -10.27 1.31
C LEU A 491 -61.67 -11.16 2.04
N LYS A 492 -61.23 -12.26 1.44
CA LYS A 492 -60.18 -13.13 2.01
C LYS A 492 -58.85 -12.38 2.09
N ARG A 493 -58.44 -11.67 1.04
CA ARG A 493 -57.20 -10.87 1.02
C ARG A 493 -57.22 -9.77 2.08
N LEU A 494 -58.32 -9.04 2.21
CA LEU A 494 -58.48 -8.01 3.27
C LEU A 494 -58.40 -8.61 4.68
N LYS A 495 -59.02 -9.78 4.91
CA LYS A 495 -58.94 -10.47 6.21
C LYS A 495 -57.52 -10.97 6.51
N ALA A 496 -56.81 -11.49 5.51
CA ALA A 496 -55.42 -11.91 5.65
C ALA A 496 -54.49 -10.72 5.97
N GLY A 497 -54.68 -9.58 5.30
CA GLY A 497 -53.93 -8.35 5.57
C GLY A 497 -54.20 -7.80 6.99
N MET A 498 -55.45 -7.87 7.47
CA MET A 498 -55.78 -7.48 8.85
C MET A 498 -55.13 -8.39 9.90
N ALA A 499 -55.03 -9.70 9.64
CA ALA A 499 -54.37 -10.65 10.55
C ALA A 499 -52.85 -10.44 10.63
N GLN A 500 -52.19 -10.11 9.50
CA GLN A 500 -50.77 -9.78 9.49
C GLN A 500 -50.46 -8.47 10.24
N THR A 501 -51.34 -7.46 10.12
CA THR A 501 -51.16 -6.16 10.81
C THR A 501 -51.33 -6.28 12.34
N GLN A 502 -52.10 -7.27 12.82
CA GLN A 502 -52.29 -7.55 14.26
C GLN A 502 -51.17 -8.39 14.87
N SER A 503 -50.38 -9.11 14.06
CA SER A 503 -49.25 -9.92 14.54
C SER A 503 -47.92 -9.16 14.57
N ALA A 504 -47.85 -7.99 13.94
CA ALA A 504 -46.66 -7.13 13.86
C ALA A 504 -46.68 -5.94 14.85
N ARG A 505 -47.78 -5.78 15.59
CA ARG A 505 -47.90 -4.91 16.78
C ARG A 505 -47.80 -5.75 18.03
#